data_AF-A0AAW5JB03-F1
#
_entry.id   AF-A0AAW5JB03-F1
#
_cell.length_a   1.000
_cell.length_b   1.000
_cell.length_c   1.000
_cell.angle_alpha   90.00
_cell.angle_beta   90.00
_cell.angle_gamma   90.00
#
_symmetry.space_group_name_H-M   'P 1'
#
loop_
_entity.id
_entity.type
_entity.pdbx_description
1 polymer ?
#
loop_
_entity_poly.entity_id
_entity_poly.type
_entity_poly.pdbx_seq_one_letter_code
_entity_poly.pdbx_strand_id
1 'polypeptide(L)'
;MIKFVKRPAHDETFPSWLYRISITRSGPDYSAFSKALQALISRAPERTLSQSRAKDVRSSEGADFDYNMHMIQSVIDNYLAKFSIRLGFFEPRRCLILPYAMRNFYCPECLIDDVKTRGFPHWRKSWTYCMTAYCFEHKRLLVMSQANANAYDRAWYAFKEEICDPPFNEYWVIRDRLAIQIQRWYFGQPGFNDLGLKNVHSSTALFDLTYSLLLKCRTKFEDGGYACSLAREYRGQIIQKSLPLSERIKIGVNVSVPLQRSYALILTGIVLGLTSQPQITRFVRLARQRGIPWPSTPFEIGKMAILYASREEYLELRMLYSATPADLIVKCAEFFKGLEHGVYSLRDEYSSRDREWLESGSPYERWLAPLEE
;
A
#
# COMPACT_ATOMS: atom_id res chain seq x y z
N MET A 1 -5.84 22.05 -32.00
CA MET A 1 -4.57 21.32 -32.23
C MET A 1 -3.85 21.20 -30.88
N ILE A 2 -3.76 19.99 -30.31
CA ILE A 2 -3.38 19.77 -28.90
C ILE A 2 -1.87 20.05 -28.70
N LYS A 3 -1.51 21.26 -28.27
CA LYS A 3 -0.12 21.66 -27.95
C LYS A 3 0.51 20.87 -26.78
N PHE A 4 -0.31 20.16 -25.99
CA PHE A 4 0.10 19.54 -24.73
C PHE A 4 0.46 18.05 -24.81
N VAL A 5 0.42 17.44 -26.01
CA VAL A 5 0.61 15.99 -26.13
C VAL A 5 2.00 15.51 -25.73
N LYS A 6 3.04 16.29 -26.01
CA LYS A 6 4.44 15.80 -25.94
C LYS A 6 5.00 15.70 -24.52
N ARG A 7 4.47 16.46 -23.56
CA ARG A 7 4.96 16.45 -22.17
C ARG A 7 4.06 15.60 -21.28
N PRO A 8 4.61 14.90 -20.27
CA PRO A 8 3.80 14.17 -19.32
C PRO A 8 2.92 15.13 -18.52
N ALA A 9 1.70 14.71 -18.26
CA ALA A 9 0.77 15.39 -17.38
C ALA A 9 1.28 15.33 -15.94
N HIS A 10 0.84 16.28 -15.10
CA HIS A 10 1.18 16.26 -13.69
C HIS A 10 0.83 14.90 -13.05
N ASP A 11 1.80 14.35 -12.32
CA ASP A 11 1.68 13.05 -11.65
C ASP A 11 1.41 11.86 -12.59
N GLU A 12 1.62 11.99 -13.90
CA GLU A 12 1.39 10.90 -14.87
C GLU A 12 2.46 9.79 -14.75
N THR A 13 2.02 8.54 -14.82
CA THR A 13 2.90 7.36 -14.91
C THR A 13 3.56 7.26 -16.28
N PHE A 14 4.75 6.67 -16.33
CA PHE A 14 5.48 6.48 -17.57
C PHE A 14 4.67 5.76 -18.68
N PRO A 15 3.98 4.63 -18.43
CA PRO A 15 3.24 3.92 -19.48
C PRO A 15 2.01 4.70 -19.96
N SER A 16 1.35 5.43 -19.05
CA SER A 16 0.23 6.29 -19.42
C SER A 16 0.69 7.38 -20.40
N TRP A 17 1.83 8.01 -20.11
CA TRP A 17 2.41 9.01 -20.98
C TRP A 17 2.78 8.42 -22.36
N LEU A 18 3.41 7.24 -22.37
CA LEU A 18 3.75 6.53 -23.60
C LEU A 18 2.50 6.21 -24.44
N TYR A 19 1.43 5.71 -23.82
CA TYR A 19 0.17 5.43 -24.50
C TYR A 19 -0.46 6.69 -25.08
N ARG A 20 -0.45 7.79 -24.31
CA ARG A 20 -1.00 9.06 -24.78
C ARG A 20 -0.23 9.62 -25.97
N ILE A 21 1.10 9.48 -26.01
CA ILE A 21 1.88 9.84 -27.19
C ILE A 21 1.54 8.92 -28.36
N SER A 22 1.37 7.61 -28.13
CA SER A 22 1.08 6.62 -29.17
C SER A 22 -0.18 7.00 -29.99
N ILE A 23 -1.30 7.17 -29.33
CA ILE A 23 -2.58 7.42 -30.00
C ILE A 23 -2.73 8.81 -30.65
N THR A 24 -2.00 9.81 -30.16
CA THR A 24 -2.15 11.21 -30.60
C THR A 24 -1.33 11.53 -31.85
N ARG A 25 -0.50 10.58 -32.33
CA ARG A 25 0.21 10.60 -33.62
C ARG A 25 0.85 11.95 -33.98
N SER A 26 1.42 12.65 -33.00
CA SER A 26 1.82 14.05 -33.18
C SER A 26 3.35 14.20 -33.28
N GLY A 27 3.88 14.04 -34.50
CA GLY A 27 5.24 14.47 -34.84
C GLY A 27 5.94 13.60 -35.90
N PRO A 28 6.99 14.13 -36.55
CA PRO A 28 7.73 13.43 -37.62
C PRO A 28 8.47 12.16 -37.16
N ASP A 29 8.64 11.94 -35.86
CA ASP A 29 9.36 10.78 -35.30
C ASP A 29 8.44 9.73 -34.66
N TYR A 30 7.13 9.88 -34.82
CA TYR A 30 6.12 9.05 -34.17
C TYR A 30 6.30 7.55 -34.50
N SER A 31 6.59 7.22 -35.76
CA SER A 31 6.80 5.84 -36.20
C SER A 31 8.06 5.21 -35.58
N ALA A 32 9.14 5.98 -35.44
CA ALA A 32 10.37 5.54 -34.79
C ALA A 32 10.19 5.36 -33.28
N PHE A 33 9.50 6.29 -32.62
CA PHE A 33 9.13 6.19 -31.21
C PHE A 33 8.21 4.99 -30.93
N SER A 34 7.21 4.76 -31.78
CA SER A 34 6.29 3.64 -31.66
C SER A 34 7.00 2.29 -31.84
N LYS A 35 7.99 2.20 -32.76
CA LYS A 35 8.84 1.00 -32.92
C LYS A 35 9.76 0.78 -31.71
N ALA A 36 10.38 1.84 -31.19
CA ALA A 36 11.22 1.76 -29.99
C ALA A 36 10.39 1.33 -28.77
N LEU A 37 9.18 1.86 -28.64
CA LEU A 37 8.22 1.46 -27.61
C LEU A 37 7.81 -0.02 -27.75
N GLN A 38 7.45 -0.48 -28.95
CA GLN A 38 7.17 -1.91 -29.18
C GLN A 38 8.38 -2.79 -28.82
N ALA A 39 9.59 -2.37 -29.14
CA ALA A 39 10.81 -3.09 -28.75
C ALA A 39 11.01 -3.14 -27.22
N LEU A 40 10.69 -2.06 -26.49
CA LEU A 40 10.68 -2.07 -25.01
C LEU A 40 9.66 -3.08 -24.47
N ILE A 41 8.45 -3.07 -25.02
CA ILE A 41 7.34 -3.95 -24.62
C ILE A 41 7.68 -5.41 -24.89
N SER A 42 8.27 -5.72 -26.05
CA SER A 42 8.71 -7.08 -26.41
C SER A 42 9.95 -7.56 -25.66
N ARG A 43 10.76 -6.64 -25.12
CA ARG A 43 11.92 -6.96 -24.26
C ARG A 43 11.57 -7.05 -22.78
N ALA A 44 10.43 -6.52 -22.37
CA ALA A 44 9.90 -6.81 -21.05
C ALA A 44 9.65 -8.31 -20.98
N PRO A 45 10.19 -9.02 -19.97
CA PRO A 45 10.13 -10.47 -19.92
C PRO A 45 8.70 -10.95 -20.12
N GLU A 46 8.50 -11.91 -21.02
CA GLU A 46 7.24 -12.60 -21.25
C GLU A 46 6.63 -12.97 -19.91
N ARG A 47 5.62 -12.22 -19.47
CA ARG A 47 4.78 -12.64 -18.35
C ARG A 47 3.89 -13.72 -18.93
N THR A 48 4.18 -14.95 -18.56
CA THR A 48 3.39 -16.14 -18.86
C THR A 48 1.91 -15.82 -18.76
N LEU A 49 1.30 -15.64 -19.93
CA LEU A 49 -0.13 -15.68 -20.15
C LEU A 49 -0.55 -17.14 -20.02
N SER A 50 -0.63 -17.62 -18.77
CA SER A 50 -1.30 -18.88 -18.46
C SER A 50 -2.07 -18.69 -17.18
N GLN A 51 -3.36 -18.42 -17.34
CA GLN A 51 -4.45 -19.05 -16.61
C GLN A 51 -4.02 -19.76 -15.33
N SER A 52 -3.91 -19.02 -14.24
CA SER A 52 -4.20 -19.57 -12.92
C SER A 52 -4.38 -18.43 -11.92
N ARG A 53 -5.62 -18.21 -11.49
CA ARG A 53 -5.91 -17.46 -10.25
C ARG A 53 -5.31 -18.13 -9.00
N ALA A 54 -4.59 -19.25 -9.13
CA ALA A 54 -4.05 -20.03 -8.04
C ALA A 54 -2.91 -20.94 -8.52
N LYS A 55 -1.70 -20.42 -8.78
CA LYS A 55 -0.42 -21.15 -8.71
C LYS A 55 0.69 -20.18 -9.11
N ASP A 56 1.73 -20.14 -8.30
CA ASP A 56 2.95 -19.34 -8.50
C ASP A 56 2.83 -17.83 -8.27
N VAL A 57 2.40 -17.48 -7.06
CA VAL A 57 2.99 -16.34 -6.33
C VAL A 57 4.40 -16.73 -5.86
N ARG A 58 5.27 -17.08 -6.81
CA ARG A 58 6.72 -17.18 -6.61
C ARG A 58 7.35 -16.18 -7.58
N SER A 59 7.98 -15.16 -7.00
CA SER A 59 9.07 -14.40 -7.64
C SER A 59 8.85 -13.97 -9.08
N SER A 60 7.72 -13.33 -9.41
CA SER A 60 7.81 -12.27 -10.42
C SER A 60 8.31 -11.02 -9.70
N GLU A 61 9.61 -10.97 -9.42
CA GLU A 61 10.37 -9.73 -9.51
C GLU A 61 10.38 -9.30 -10.98
N GLY A 62 9.19 -9.12 -11.56
CA GLY A 62 9.06 -8.52 -12.87
C GLY A 62 9.53 -7.10 -12.68
N ALA A 63 10.74 -6.81 -13.17
CA ALA A 63 11.33 -5.47 -13.18
C ALA A 63 10.23 -4.49 -13.56
N ASP A 64 9.88 -3.61 -12.63
CA ASP A 64 8.79 -2.70 -12.84
C ASP A 64 9.21 -1.71 -13.91
N PHE A 65 8.67 -1.86 -15.12
CA PHE A 65 9.12 -1.07 -16.25
C PHE A 65 8.72 0.42 -16.11
N ASP A 66 7.80 0.79 -15.20
CA ASP A 66 7.56 2.21 -14.86
C ASP A 66 8.79 2.83 -14.18
N TYR A 67 9.59 2.00 -13.51
CA TYR A 67 10.63 2.44 -12.59
C TYR A 67 12.03 1.87 -12.89
N ASN A 68 12.19 0.98 -13.87
CA ASN A 68 13.50 0.57 -14.38
C ASN A 68 14.10 1.67 -15.26
N MET A 69 14.66 2.68 -14.61
CA MET A 69 15.21 3.88 -15.25
C MET A 69 16.32 3.55 -16.26
N HIS A 70 17.13 2.50 -16.03
CA HIS A 70 18.15 2.06 -16.99
C HIS A 70 17.53 1.55 -18.29
N MET A 71 16.46 0.75 -18.20
CA MET A 71 15.74 0.27 -19.37
C MET A 71 15.06 1.42 -20.12
N ILE A 72 14.39 2.33 -19.40
CA ILE A 72 13.75 3.52 -19.98
C ILE A 72 14.77 4.39 -20.71
N GLN A 73 15.91 4.68 -20.06
CA GLN A 73 16.97 5.48 -20.65
C GLN A 73 17.51 4.82 -21.92
N SER A 74 17.79 3.51 -21.90
CA SER A 74 18.34 2.80 -23.06
C SER A 74 17.46 2.85 -24.33
N VAL A 75 16.14 3.07 -24.17
CA VAL A 75 15.19 3.03 -25.31
C VAL A 75 14.73 4.41 -25.75
N ILE A 76 14.55 5.36 -24.82
CA ILE A 76 13.90 6.63 -25.15
C ILE A 76 14.64 7.90 -24.71
N ASP A 77 15.90 7.82 -24.26
CA ASP A 77 16.66 9.01 -23.76
C ASP A 77 16.70 10.16 -24.78
N ASN A 78 16.94 9.83 -26.05
CA ASN A 78 16.91 10.81 -27.15
C ASN A 78 15.54 11.51 -27.29
N TYR A 79 14.43 10.82 -26.99
CA TYR A 79 13.08 11.40 -27.02
C TYR A 79 12.78 12.21 -25.77
N LEU A 80 13.24 11.77 -24.59
CA LEU A 80 13.11 12.53 -23.34
C LEU A 80 13.80 13.90 -23.45
N ALA A 81 15.04 13.91 -23.95
CA ALA A 81 15.79 15.14 -24.22
C ALA A 81 15.05 16.05 -25.22
N LYS A 82 14.55 15.47 -26.32
CA LYS A 82 13.79 16.19 -27.36
C LYS A 82 12.48 16.81 -26.84
N PHE A 83 11.85 16.19 -25.84
CA PHE A 83 10.63 16.72 -25.21
C PHE A 83 10.89 17.58 -23.96
N SER A 84 12.18 17.79 -23.61
CA SER A 84 12.61 18.48 -22.39
C SER A 84 12.07 17.84 -21.11
N ILE A 85 12.01 16.51 -21.07
CA ILE A 85 11.54 15.73 -19.92
C ILE A 85 12.75 15.20 -19.16
N ARG A 86 12.80 15.49 -17.85
CA ARG A 86 13.80 14.90 -16.97
C ARG A 86 13.36 13.49 -16.58
N LEU A 87 14.27 12.51 -16.62
CA LEU A 87 13.98 11.13 -16.25
C LEU A 87 13.40 11.01 -14.82
N GLY A 88 13.95 11.80 -13.89
CA GLY A 88 13.45 11.93 -12.51
C GLY A 88 11.99 12.42 -12.39
N PHE A 89 11.35 12.84 -13.49
CA PHE A 89 9.92 13.07 -13.49
C PHE A 89 9.15 11.79 -13.17
N PHE A 90 9.58 10.63 -13.68
CA PHE A 90 8.86 9.36 -13.50
C PHE A 90 9.30 8.61 -12.25
N GLU A 91 10.35 9.05 -11.58
CA GLU A 91 10.84 8.42 -10.36
C GLU A 91 9.80 8.46 -9.23
N PRO A 92 9.75 7.40 -8.41
CA PRO A 92 8.89 7.37 -7.25
C PRO A 92 9.43 8.29 -6.16
N ARG A 93 8.53 8.92 -5.41
CA ARG A 93 8.89 9.84 -4.32
C ARG A 93 9.00 9.14 -2.97
N ARG A 94 8.52 7.91 -2.86
CA ARG A 94 8.41 7.14 -1.60
C ARG A 94 8.68 5.66 -1.86
N CYS A 95 9.01 4.96 -0.77
CA CYS A 95 9.05 3.50 -0.68
C CYS A 95 7.65 2.89 -0.82
N LEU A 96 7.59 1.56 -0.96
CA LEU A 96 6.37 0.74 -1.06
C LEU A 96 5.46 1.15 -2.23
N ILE A 97 5.93 0.81 -3.42
CA ILE A 97 5.19 0.97 -4.67
C ILE A 97 4.57 -0.37 -5.03
N LEU A 98 3.32 -0.36 -5.47
CA LEU A 98 2.68 -1.55 -5.96
C LEU A 98 3.41 -2.08 -7.19
N PRO A 99 3.61 -3.39 -7.32
CA PRO A 99 4.02 -4.00 -8.57
C PRO A 99 3.08 -3.58 -9.70
N TYR A 100 3.60 -3.35 -10.90
CA TYR A 100 2.80 -2.91 -12.05
C TYR A 100 1.49 -3.69 -12.25
N ALA A 101 1.53 -5.02 -12.09
CA ALA A 101 0.36 -5.91 -12.24
C ALA A 101 -0.76 -5.67 -11.22
N MET A 102 -0.46 -4.98 -10.11
CA MET A 102 -1.41 -4.68 -9.04
C MET A 102 -1.84 -3.20 -9.05
N ARG A 103 -1.44 -2.41 -10.05
CA ARG A 103 -1.80 -0.99 -10.20
C ARG A 103 -3.11 -0.80 -10.94
N ASN A 104 -4.20 -1.23 -10.30
CA ASN A 104 -5.55 -1.14 -10.86
C ASN A 104 -6.45 -0.15 -10.11
N PHE A 105 -5.91 0.65 -9.18
CA PHE A 105 -6.70 1.63 -8.43
C PHE A 105 -6.65 3.02 -9.07
N TYR A 106 -7.80 3.71 -9.12
CA TYR A 106 -7.91 5.03 -9.73
C TYR A 106 -9.00 5.90 -9.10
N CYS A 107 -8.95 7.20 -9.43
CA CYS A 107 -10.00 8.16 -9.09
C CYS A 107 -10.83 8.49 -10.34
N PRO A 108 -12.15 8.23 -10.35
CA PRO A 108 -12.99 8.49 -11.52
C PRO A 108 -13.09 9.97 -11.86
N GLU A 109 -13.24 10.81 -10.83
CA GLU A 109 -13.31 12.27 -10.98
C GLU A 109 -12.03 12.85 -11.59
N CYS A 110 -10.85 12.33 -11.22
CA CYS A 110 -9.60 12.73 -11.87
C CYS A 110 -9.65 12.44 -13.37
N LEU A 111 -10.08 11.24 -13.78
CA LEU A 111 -10.10 10.88 -15.20
C LEU A 111 -11.10 11.75 -15.98
N ILE A 112 -12.26 12.07 -15.37
CA ILE A 112 -13.24 13.01 -15.93
C ILE A 112 -12.63 14.40 -16.11
N ASP A 113 -11.95 14.91 -15.08
CA ASP A 113 -11.30 16.23 -15.11
C ASP A 113 -10.16 16.26 -16.14
N ASP A 114 -9.40 15.16 -16.27
CA ASP A 114 -8.33 15.02 -17.26
C ASP A 114 -8.89 15.09 -18.69
N VAL A 115 -10.02 14.41 -18.97
CA VAL A 115 -10.70 14.51 -20.26
C VAL A 115 -11.26 15.91 -20.51
N LYS A 116 -11.91 16.52 -19.53
CA LYS A 116 -12.44 17.89 -19.66
C LYS A 116 -11.36 18.92 -19.95
N THR A 117 -10.22 18.82 -19.27
CA THR A 117 -9.16 19.84 -19.33
C THR A 117 -8.15 19.60 -20.45
N ARG A 118 -7.86 18.33 -20.79
CA ARG A 118 -6.79 17.96 -21.72
C ARG A 118 -7.27 17.14 -22.92
N GLY A 119 -8.51 16.69 -22.91
CA GLY A 119 -9.08 15.81 -23.93
C GLY A 119 -8.62 14.35 -23.81
N PHE A 120 -7.96 13.98 -22.70
CA PHE A 120 -7.43 12.63 -22.54
C PHE A 120 -7.25 12.22 -21.07
N PRO A 121 -7.68 11.00 -20.66
CA PRO A 121 -7.47 10.51 -19.30
C PRO A 121 -6.03 9.98 -19.10
N HIS A 122 -5.42 10.20 -17.93
CA HIS A 122 -4.09 9.66 -17.65
C HIS A 122 -4.00 8.97 -16.30
N TRP A 123 -3.14 7.95 -16.22
CA TRP A 123 -2.95 7.18 -14.99
C TRP A 123 -1.92 7.85 -14.10
N ARG A 124 -2.26 8.03 -12.82
CA ARG A 124 -1.46 8.81 -11.87
C ARG A 124 -0.52 7.96 -11.03
N LYS A 125 0.70 8.45 -10.79
CA LYS A 125 1.73 7.80 -9.95
C LYS A 125 1.29 7.77 -8.50
N SER A 126 0.62 8.81 -8.00
CA SER A 126 0.10 8.82 -6.63
C SER A 126 -0.83 7.64 -6.32
N TRP A 127 -1.53 7.08 -7.30
CA TRP A 127 -2.38 5.90 -7.11
C TRP A 127 -1.60 4.58 -7.02
N THR A 128 -0.31 4.60 -7.37
CA THR A 128 0.52 3.39 -7.46
C THR A 128 1.23 3.05 -6.16
N TYR A 129 1.18 3.90 -5.15
CA TYR A 129 1.77 3.61 -3.84
C TYR A 129 0.85 2.70 -3.03
N CYS A 130 1.46 1.79 -2.25
CA CYS A 130 0.71 0.92 -1.34
C CYS A 130 -0.07 1.74 -0.30
N MET A 131 0.51 2.86 0.14
CA MET A 131 -0.06 3.75 1.16
C MET A 131 -1.19 4.67 0.65
N THR A 132 -1.46 4.68 -0.65
CA THR A 132 -2.56 5.49 -1.20
C THR A 132 -3.85 4.68 -1.19
N ALA A 133 -4.78 5.06 -0.34
CA ALA A 133 -6.17 4.58 -0.34
C ALA A 133 -7.13 5.62 -0.94
N TYR A 134 -6.82 6.91 -0.80
CA TYR A 134 -7.67 8.01 -1.24
C TYR A 134 -6.97 8.87 -2.28
N CYS A 135 -7.76 9.44 -3.20
CA CYS A 135 -7.31 10.50 -4.07
C CYS A 135 -6.95 11.76 -3.27
N PHE A 136 -5.79 12.35 -3.53
CA PHE A 136 -5.38 13.61 -2.89
C PHE A 136 -6.21 14.82 -3.35
N GLU A 137 -6.70 14.80 -4.59
CA GLU A 137 -7.46 15.91 -5.20
C GLU A 137 -8.92 15.87 -4.74
N HIS A 138 -9.63 14.79 -5.07
CA HIS A 138 -11.07 14.65 -4.81
C HIS A 138 -11.42 14.10 -3.43
N LYS A 139 -10.43 13.70 -2.63
CA LYS A 139 -10.61 13.19 -1.25
C LYS A 139 -11.59 12.00 -1.16
N ARG A 140 -11.68 11.21 -2.22
CA ARG A 140 -12.50 9.99 -2.28
C ARG A 140 -11.64 8.74 -2.27
N LEU A 141 -12.22 7.64 -1.79
CA LEU A 141 -11.59 6.33 -1.85
C LEU A 141 -11.33 5.96 -3.32
N LEU A 142 -10.14 5.44 -3.60
CA LEU A 142 -9.83 4.94 -4.94
C LEU A 142 -10.69 3.71 -5.25
N VAL A 143 -11.05 3.58 -6.52
CA VAL A 143 -11.86 2.48 -7.04
C VAL A 143 -10.95 1.50 -7.78
N MET A 144 -11.27 0.21 -7.68
CA MET A 144 -10.57 -0.84 -8.41
C MET A 144 -11.13 -0.95 -9.82
N SER A 145 -10.27 -0.78 -10.82
CA SER A 145 -10.60 -1.00 -12.23
C SER A 145 -10.78 -2.48 -12.50
N GLN A 146 -11.78 -2.77 -13.34
CA GLN A 146 -12.02 -4.10 -13.89
C GLN A 146 -11.17 -4.36 -15.14
N ALA A 147 -10.50 -3.32 -15.66
CA ALA A 147 -9.57 -3.44 -16.77
C ALA A 147 -8.38 -4.33 -16.42
N ASN A 148 -7.81 -4.96 -17.44
CA ASN A 148 -6.56 -5.71 -17.28
C ASN A 148 -5.45 -4.76 -16.81
N ALA A 149 -4.88 -5.04 -15.63
CA ALA A 149 -3.84 -4.21 -15.01
C ALA A 149 -2.60 -4.02 -15.89
N ASN A 150 -2.37 -4.91 -16.85
CA ASN A 150 -1.24 -4.86 -17.77
C ASN A 150 -1.49 -4.06 -19.05
N ALA A 151 -2.63 -3.38 -19.17
CA ALA A 151 -2.99 -2.65 -20.38
C ALA A 151 -2.43 -1.22 -20.36
N TYR A 152 -1.71 -0.84 -21.42
CA TYR A 152 -1.19 0.53 -21.62
C TYR A 152 -2.30 1.58 -21.68
N ASP A 153 -3.50 1.17 -22.10
CA ASP A 153 -4.70 1.99 -22.24
C ASP A 153 -5.65 1.92 -21.03
N ARG A 154 -5.18 1.39 -19.88
CA ARG A 154 -5.97 1.24 -18.65
C ARG A 154 -6.72 2.50 -18.22
N ALA A 155 -6.13 3.70 -18.41
CA ALA A 155 -6.79 4.96 -18.08
C ALA A 155 -8.07 5.18 -18.89
N TRP A 156 -8.09 4.74 -20.15
CA TRP A 156 -9.26 4.84 -21.02
C TRP A 156 -10.33 3.82 -20.64
N TYR A 157 -9.93 2.58 -20.35
CA TYR A 157 -10.88 1.57 -19.87
C TYR A 157 -11.52 1.98 -18.56
N ALA A 158 -10.72 2.42 -17.58
CA ALA A 158 -11.21 2.91 -16.30
C ALA A 158 -12.12 4.13 -16.44
N PHE A 159 -11.83 5.05 -17.38
CA PHE A 159 -12.70 6.19 -17.65
C PHE A 159 -14.10 5.77 -18.18
N LYS A 160 -14.19 4.64 -18.89
CA LYS A 160 -15.47 4.10 -19.39
C LYS A 160 -16.27 3.34 -18.32
N GLU A 161 -15.68 3.04 -17.17
CA GLU A 161 -16.38 2.30 -16.12
C GLU A 161 -17.40 3.22 -15.44
N GLU A 162 -18.64 2.75 -15.35
CA GLU A 162 -19.66 3.44 -14.56
C GLU A 162 -19.43 3.18 -13.08
N ILE A 163 -19.42 4.26 -12.29
CA ILE A 163 -19.22 4.18 -10.84
C ILE A 163 -20.39 4.86 -10.14
N CYS A 164 -21.09 4.07 -9.33
CA CYS A 164 -22.09 4.58 -8.42
C CYS A 164 -21.41 5.03 -7.13
N ASP A 165 -21.61 6.29 -6.76
CA ASP A 165 -21.20 6.74 -5.45
C ASP A 165 -22.11 6.10 -4.39
N PRO A 166 -21.54 5.59 -3.30
CA PRO A 166 -22.32 4.99 -2.26
C PRO A 166 -23.11 6.10 -1.51
N PRO A 167 -24.28 5.78 -0.94
CA PRO A 167 -25.12 6.78 -0.29
C PRO A 167 -24.42 7.46 0.90
N PHE A 168 -24.86 8.65 1.27
CA PHE A 168 -24.27 9.36 2.41
C PHE A 168 -24.28 8.51 3.69
N ASN A 169 -23.16 8.51 4.41
CA ASN A 169 -22.99 7.74 5.63
C ASN A 169 -21.96 8.40 6.54
N GLU A 170 -22.37 8.79 7.75
CA GLU A 170 -21.47 9.46 8.72
C GLU A 170 -20.22 8.62 9.04
N TYR A 171 -20.37 7.29 9.16
CA TYR A 171 -19.23 6.40 9.40
C TYR A 171 -18.18 6.49 8.29
N TRP A 172 -18.61 6.50 7.03
CA TRP A 172 -17.71 6.64 5.88
C TRP A 172 -17.05 8.02 5.86
N VAL A 173 -17.80 9.08 6.14
CA VAL A 173 -17.23 10.44 6.21
C VAL A 173 -16.11 10.54 7.25
N ILE A 174 -16.29 9.94 8.43
CA ILE A 174 -15.24 9.96 9.47
C ILE A 174 -14.07 9.03 9.10
N ARG A 175 -14.34 7.82 8.59
CA ARG A 175 -13.30 6.91 8.09
C ARG A 175 -12.41 7.63 7.08
N ASP A 176 -13.02 8.24 6.08
CA ASP A 176 -12.33 8.89 4.97
C ASP A 176 -11.47 10.04 5.49
N ARG A 177 -12.04 10.87 6.39
CA ARG A 177 -11.30 11.97 7.01
C ARG A 177 -10.07 11.48 7.78
N LEU A 178 -10.21 10.44 8.60
CA LEU A 178 -9.10 9.88 9.38
C LEU A 178 -8.03 9.27 8.48
N ALA A 179 -8.42 8.43 7.52
CA ALA A 179 -7.47 7.80 6.61
C ALA A 179 -6.73 8.83 5.73
N ILE A 180 -7.43 9.84 5.21
CA ILE A 180 -6.82 10.95 4.44
C ILE A 180 -5.85 11.74 5.31
N GLN A 181 -6.22 12.00 6.57
CA GLN A 181 -5.35 12.66 7.54
C GLN A 181 -4.04 11.88 7.69
N ILE A 182 -4.08 10.57 7.96
CA ILE A 182 -2.88 9.74 8.10
C ILE A 182 -2.08 9.64 6.79
N GLN A 183 -2.75 9.46 5.66
CA GLN A 183 -2.11 9.44 4.34
C GLN A 183 -1.33 10.73 4.09
N ARG A 184 -1.90 11.90 4.42
CA ARG A 184 -1.22 13.20 4.27
C ARG A 184 0.04 13.30 5.13
N TRP A 185 0.00 12.84 6.38
CA TRP A 185 1.19 12.77 7.22
C TRP A 185 2.28 11.91 6.58
N TYR A 186 1.92 10.70 6.15
CA TYR A 186 2.87 9.75 5.57
C TYR A 186 3.60 10.35 4.35
N PHE A 187 2.86 11.01 3.47
CA PHE A 187 3.44 11.66 2.29
C PHE A 187 4.09 13.02 2.57
N GLY A 188 4.04 13.54 3.80
CA GLY A 188 4.63 14.83 4.18
C GLY A 188 3.89 16.04 3.58
N GLN A 189 2.57 15.95 3.45
CA GLN A 189 1.75 17.05 2.94
C GLN A 189 1.56 18.13 4.03
N PRO A 190 1.51 19.42 3.65
CA PRO A 190 1.38 20.52 4.61
C PRO A 190 0.02 20.50 5.34
N GLY A 191 -0.03 21.11 6.53
CA GLY A 191 -1.25 21.29 7.32
C GLY A 191 -1.64 20.10 8.20
N PHE A 192 -0.68 19.23 8.52
CA PHE A 192 -0.89 18.11 9.45
C PHE A 192 -0.34 18.43 10.84
N ASN A 193 -1.12 18.16 11.89
CA ASN A 193 -0.64 18.20 13.27
C ASN A 193 0.05 16.88 13.60
N ASP A 194 1.37 16.92 13.72
CA ASP A 194 2.20 15.74 13.95
C ASP A 194 1.99 15.07 15.31
N LEU A 195 1.26 15.73 16.24
CA LEU A 195 1.05 15.29 17.62
C LEU A 195 2.38 14.86 18.28
N GLY A 196 3.46 15.57 17.96
CA GLY A 196 4.80 15.28 18.46
C GLY A 196 5.46 14.04 17.84
N LEU A 197 4.94 13.50 16.73
CA LEU A 197 5.58 12.47 15.92
C LEU A 197 6.02 13.05 14.56
N LYS A 198 7.25 13.55 14.51
CA LYS A 198 7.85 14.03 13.27
C LYS A 198 7.92 12.90 12.25
N ASN A 199 7.61 13.22 10.99
CA ASN A 199 7.83 12.31 9.87
C ASN A 199 9.34 12.26 9.56
N VAL A 200 10.05 11.40 10.29
CA VAL A 200 11.46 11.08 10.10
C VAL A 200 11.59 9.61 9.71
N HIS A 201 12.76 9.24 9.17
CA HIS A 201 13.03 7.90 8.62
C HIS A 201 12.59 6.76 9.55
N SER A 202 12.94 6.82 10.84
CA SER A 202 12.60 5.76 11.80
C SER A 202 11.10 5.63 12.07
N SER A 203 10.38 6.76 12.16
CA SER A 203 8.92 6.74 12.32
C SER A 203 8.23 6.20 11.08
N THR A 204 8.75 6.50 9.88
CA THR A 204 8.23 5.94 8.63
C THR A 204 8.51 4.44 8.51
N ALA A 205 9.68 3.96 8.95
CA ALA A 205 9.99 2.53 8.93
C ALA A 205 9.06 1.73 9.87
N LEU A 206 8.80 2.25 11.08
CA LEU A 206 7.84 1.66 12.00
C LEU A 206 6.41 1.69 11.44
N PHE A 207 6.03 2.80 10.79
CA PHE A 207 4.75 2.93 10.10
C PHE A 207 4.62 1.86 9.02
N ASP A 208 5.62 1.74 8.13
CA ASP A 208 5.64 0.80 7.01
C ASP A 208 5.46 -0.64 7.50
N LEU A 209 6.20 -1.04 8.52
CA LEU A 209 6.12 -2.39 9.07
C LEU A 209 4.78 -2.67 9.74
N THR A 210 4.30 -1.76 10.60
CA THR A 210 3.01 -1.90 11.30
C THR A 210 1.86 -1.96 10.30
N TYR A 211 1.85 -1.05 9.33
CA TYR A 211 0.88 -1.01 8.25
C TYR A 211 0.87 -2.31 7.44
N SER A 212 2.07 -2.80 7.09
CA SER A 212 2.21 -4.01 6.27
C SER A 212 1.79 -5.27 7.02
N LEU A 213 2.09 -5.35 8.33
CA LEU A 213 1.62 -6.42 9.21
C LEU A 213 0.08 -6.46 9.27
N LEU A 214 -0.56 -5.29 9.40
CA LEU A 214 -2.03 -5.18 9.44
C LEU A 214 -2.70 -5.53 8.10
N LEU A 215 -1.94 -5.60 7.01
CA LEU A 215 -2.41 -5.99 5.67
C LEU A 215 -1.96 -7.38 5.21
N LYS A 216 -1.20 -8.12 6.02
CA LYS A 216 -0.64 -9.43 5.61
C LYS A 216 -1.72 -10.34 5.00
N CYS A 217 -1.35 -11.12 3.99
CA CYS A 217 -2.33 -11.98 3.34
C CYS A 217 -2.73 -13.16 4.24
N ARG A 218 -3.97 -13.61 4.07
CA ARG A 218 -4.47 -14.83 4.71
C ARG A 218 -4.03 -16.05 3.91
N THR A 219 -3.61 -17.10 4.60
CA THR A 219 -3.44 -18.42 4.00
C THR A 219 -4.49 -19.39 4.53
N LYS A 220 -4.45 -20.64 4.06
CA LYS A 220 -5.29 -21.72 4.60
C LYS A 220 -4.99 -22.00 6.07
N PHE A 221 -3.76 -21.76 6.52
CA PHE A 221 -3.26 -22.17 7.83
C PHE A 221 -3.08 -20.98 8.78
N GLU A 222 -2.75 -19.81 8.25
CA GLU A 222 -2.47 -18.61 9.03
C GLU A 222 -3.46 -17.48 8.71
N ASP A 223 -3.82 -16.74 9.75
CA ASP A 223 -4.75 -15.62 9.64
C ASP A 223 -4.17 -14.45 8.83
N GLY A 224 -5.10 -13.72 8.20
CA GLY A 224 -4.78 -12.47 7.50
C GLY A 224 -4.60 -11.30 8.45
N GLY A 225 -4.15 -10.18 7.87
CA GLY A 225 -3.99 -8.92 8.58
C GLY A 225 -5.32 -8.40 9.14
N TYR A 226 -5.24 -7.77 10.31
CA TYR A 226 -6.44 -7.36 11.02
C TYR A 226 -7.27 -6.32 10.25
N ALA A 227 -6.62 -5.40 9.53
CA ALA A 227 -7.32 -4.43 8.67
C ALA A 227 -8.12 -5.12 7.56
N CYS A 228 -7.60 -6.23 7.03
CA CYS A 228 -8.30 -7.06 6.04
C CYS A 228 -9.54 -7.72 6.64
N SER A 229 -9.46 -8.19 7.88
CA SER A 229 -10.59 -8.82 8.57
C SER A 229 -11.74 -7.83 8.89
N LEU A 230 -11.41 -6.56 9.18
CA LEU A 230 -12.37 -5.49 9.42
C LEU A 230 -13.12 -5.08 8.15
N ALA A 231 -12.46 -5.15 6.99
CA ALA A 231 -13.06 -4.89 5.68
C ALA A 231 -13.90 -6.09 5.18
N ARG A 232 -14.91 -6.49 5.95
CA ARG A 232 -15.78 -7.66 5.73
C ARG A 232 -16.38 -7.75 4.32
N GLU A 233 -16.56 -6.61 3.66
CA GLU A 233 -17.07 -6.48 2.29
C GLU A 233 -16.11 -7.07 1.24
N TYR A 234 -14.83 -7.22 1.58
CA TYR A 234 -13.80 -7.77 0.70
C TYR A 234 -13.13 -8.97 1.36
N ARG A 235 -13.67 -10.16 1.11
CA ARG A 235 -12.98 -11.41 1.45
C ARG A 235 -11.78 -11.55 0.51
N GLY A 236 -10.60 -11.19 1.02
CA GLY A 236 -9.34 -11.34 0.31
C GLY A 236 -9.12 -12.79 -0.14
N GLN A 237 -8.28 -12.98 -1.15
CA GLN A 237 -7.92 -14.32 -1.62
C GLN A 237 -7.22 -15.09 -0.50
N ILE A 238 -7.62 -16.35 -0.31
CA ILE A 238 -6.96 -17.28 0.61
C ILE A 238 -5.90 -18.06 -0.16
N ILE A 239 -4.65 -17.87 0.23
CA ILE A 239 -3.54 -18.61 -0.35
C ILE A 239 -3.55 -20.04 0.21
N GLN A 240 -3.53 -21.04 -0.68
CA GLN A 240 -3.73 -22.44 -0.29
C GLN A 240 -2.53 -23.10 0.41
N LYS A 241 -1.35 -22.49 0.30
CA LYS A 241 -0.10 -22.93 0.93
C LYS A 241 0.23 -22.10 2.18
N SER A 242 0.90 -22.71 3.15
CA SER A 242 1.56 -21.99 4.24
C SER A 242 2.70 -21.14 3.67
N LEU A 243 2.93 -19.97 4.26
CA LEU A 243 3.95 -19.01 3.84
C LEU A 243 4.61 -18.37 5.07
N PRO A 244 5.94 -18.10 5.00
CA PRO A 244 6.63 -17.31 6.02
C PRO A 244 5.99 -15.94 6.24
N LEU A 245 6.14 -15.36 7.43
CA LEU A 245 5.47 -14.11 7.79
C LEU A 245 5.88 -12.96 6.86
N SER A 246 7.16 -12.83 6.55
CA SER A 246 7.69 -11.85 5.61
C SER A 246 7.05 -11.93 4.22
N GLU A 247 6.86 -13.14 3.68
CA GLU A 247 6.15 -13.33 2.41
C GLU A 247 4.68 -12.92 2.53
N ARG A 248 4.00 -13.29 3.62
CA ARG A 248 2.60 -12.93 3.84
C ARG A 248 2.40 -11.42 3.94
N ILE A 249 3.32 -10.72 4.61
CA ILE A 249 3.36 -9.25 4.70
C ILE A 249 3.53 -8.66 3.30
N LYS A 250 4.56 -9.10 2.56
CA LYS A 250 4.87 -8.59 1.21
C LYS A 250 3.70 -8.77 0.24
N ILE A 251 3.09 -9.96 0.20
CA ILE A 251 1.95 -10.24 -0.67
C ILE A 251 0.73 -9.44 -0.23
N GLY A 252 0.44 -9.42 1.06
CA GLY A 252 -0.71 -8.72 1.64
C GLY A 252 -0.78 -7.25 1.26
N VAL A 253 0.34 -6.53 1.40
CA VAL A 253 0.46 -5.11 1.00
C VAL A 253 0.11 -4.90 -0.47
N ASN A 254 0.59 -5.79 -1.35
CA ASN A 254 0.40 -5.65 -2.79
C ASN A 254 -1.03 -5.91 -3.25
N VAL A 255 -1.71 -6.89 -2.64
CA VAL A 255 -3.06 -7.30 -3.05
C VAL A 255 -4.18 -6.58 -2.31
N SER A 256 -3.85 -5.82 -1.26
CA SER A 256 -4.84 -5.12 -0.45
C SER A 256 -5.58 -4.06 -1.25
N VAL A 257 -6.91 -4.03 -1.15
CA VAL A 257 -7.78 -3.06 -1.81
C VAL A 257 -7.82 -1.72 -1.04
N PRO A 258 -8.23 -0.60 -1.66
CA PRO A 258 -8.25 0.73 -1.04
C PRO A 258 -8.96 0.76 0.32
N LEU A 259 -10.08 0.03 0.48
CA LEU A 259 -10.77 -0.03 1.77
C LEU A 259 -9.92 -0.67 2.86
N GLN A 260 -9.25 -1.79 2.59
CA GLN A 260 -8.36 -2.46 3.54
C GLN A 260 -7.19 -1.57 3.91
N ARG A 261 -6.59 -0.91 2.92
CA ARG A 261 -5.53 0.10 3.11
C ARG A 261 -6.00 1.25 3.99
N SER A 262 -7.23 1.73 3.79
CA SER A 262 -7.79 2.80 4.62
C SER A 262 -7.88 2.40 6.09
N TYR A 263 -8.25 1.15 6.37
CA TYR A 263 -8.30 0.66 7.74
C TYR A 263 -6.91 0.47 8.33
N ALA A 264 -5.95 -0.06 7.55
CA ALA A 264 -4.56 -0.16 8.00
C ALA A 264 -3.95 1.22 8.28
N LEU A 265 -4.24 2.24 7.47
CA LEU A 265 -3.82 3.63 7.74
C LEU A 265 -4.36 4.12 9.08
N ILE A 266 -5.66 3.96 9.34
CA ILE A 266 -6.27 4.43 10.59
C ILE A 266 -5.68 3.68 11.79
N LEU A 267 -5.58 2.35 11.72
CA LEU A 267 -5.03 1.53 12.81
C LEU A 267 -3.56 1.88 13.11
N THR A 268 -2.74 2.01 12.06
CA THR A 268 -1.33 2.41 12.21
C THR A 268 -1.23 3.82 12.78
N GLY A 269 -2.10 4.73 12.34
CA GLY A 269 -2.20 6.08 12.90
C GLY A 269 -2.61 6.11 14.38
N ILE A 270 -3.43 5.16 14.84
CA ILE A 270 -3.76 5.01 16.26
C ILE A 270 -2.54 4.52 17.04
N VAL A 271 -1.84 3.49 16.54
CA VAL A 271 -0.63 2.93 17.18
C VAL A 271 0.43 4.00 17.40
N LEU A 272 0.65 4.85 16.40
CA LEU A 272 1.66 5.91 16.42
C LEU A 272 1.21 7.19 17.14
N GLY A 273 -0.03 7.26 17.63
CA GLY A 273 -0.57 8.45 18.29
C GLY A 273 -0.88 9.62 17.35
N LEU A 274 -1.06 9.35 16.05
CA LEU A 274 -1.44 10.34 15.02
C LEU A 274 -2.95 10.64 14.99
N THR A 275 -3.74 9.94 15.79
CA THR A 275 -5.18 10.14 15.97
C THR A 275 -5.50 10.42 17.43
N SER A 276 -6.25 11.48 17.71
CA SER A 276 -6.57 11.85 19.10
C SER A 276 -7.63 10.93 19.71
N GLN A 277 -7.61 10.75 21.04
CA GLN A 277 -8.56 9.88 21.75
C GLN A 277 -10.05 10.24 21.46
N PRO A 278 -10.47 11.51 21.40
CA PRO A 278 -11.85 11.85 21.03
C PRO A 278 -12.23 11.39 19.61
N GLN A 279 -11.29 11.47 18.65
CA GLN A 279 -11.50 10.97 17.29
C GLN A 279 -11.65 9.45 17.27
N ILE A 280 -10.81 8.72 18.02
CA ILE A 280 -10.88 7.26 18.16
C ILE A 280 -12.23 6.86 18.74
N THR A 281 -12.61 7.42 19.88
CA THR A 281 -13.88 7.11 20.56
C THR A 281 -15.10 7.34 19.65
N ARG A 282 -15.12 8.48 18.94
CA ARG A 282 -16.21 8.78 18.00
C ARG A 282 -16.25 7.76 16.86
N PHE A 283 -15.10 7.42 16.29
CA PHE A 283 -15.02 6.48 15.17
C PHE A 283 -15.42 5.06 15.58
N VAL A 284 -14.91 4.55 16.70
CA VAL A 284 -15.28 3.25 17.28
C VAL A 284 -16.78 3.15 17.51
N ARG A 285 -17.40 4.20 18.07
CA ARG A 285 -18.86 4.23 18.30
C ARG A 285 -19.64 4.03 17.00
N LEU A 286 -19.28 4.76 15.95
CA LEU A 286 -19.93 4.63 14.63
C LEU A 286 -19.66 3.27 13.98
N ALA A 287 -18.44 2.74 14.12
CA ALA A 287 -18.09 1.41 13.61
C ALA A 287 -18.94 0.31 14.26
N ARG A 288 -19.11 0.38 15.59
CA ARG A 288 -19.93 -0.58 16.35
C ARG A 288 -21.41 -0.53 15.96
N GLN A 289 -21.96 0.66 15.70
CA GLN A 289 -23.33 0.81 15.18
C GLN A 289 -23.52 0.12 13.81
N ARG A 290 -22.43 -0.10 13.07
CA ARG A 290 -22.39 -0.85 11.80
C ARG A 290 -22.02 -2.32 11.98
N GLY A 291 -21.92 -2.80 13.22
CA GLY A 291 -21.51 -4.17 13.54
C GLY A 291 -20.03 -4.46 13.25
N ILE A 292 -19.19 -3.43 13.05
CA ILE A 292 -17.75 -3.57 12.83
C ILE A 292 -17.04 -3.55 14.19
N PRO A 293 -16.34 -4.63 14.59
CA PRO A 293 -15.69 -4.74 15.90
C PRO A 293 -14.35 -3.98 15.89
N TRP A 294 -14.42 -2.66 15.83
CA TRP A 294 -13.23 -1.80 15.74
C TRP A 294 -12.50 -1.69 17.10
N PRO A 295 -11.15 -1.79 17.13
CA PRO A 295 -10.36 -1.68 18.35
C PRO A 295 -10.30 -0.24 18.87
N SER A 296 -10.25 -0.07 20.18
CA SER A 296 -10.27 1.24 20.84
C SER A 296 -8.90 1.69 21.35
N THR A 297 -7.92 0.78 21.42
CA THR A 297 -6.60 1.04 22.00
C THR A 297 -5.48 0.44 21.14
N PRO A 298 -4.24 0.99 21.20
CA PRO A 298 -3.08 0.37 20.56
C PRO A 298 -2.82 -1.07 21.02
N PHE A 299 -3.11 -1.38 22.29
CA PHE A 299 -3.01 -2.73 22.84
C PHE A 299 -3.92 -3.73 22.12
N GLU A 300 -5.20 -3.39 21.93
CA GLU A 300 -6.14 -4.23 21.17
C GLU A 300 -5.68 -4.41 19.71
N ILE A 301 -5.10 -3.37 19.10
CA ILE A 301 -4.54 -3.46 17.75
C ILE A 301 -3.38 -4.46 17.71
N GLY A 302 -2.44 -4.38 18.65
CA GLY A 302 -1.31 -5.29 18.75
C GLY A 302 -1.76 -6.73 18.94
N LYS A 303 -2.70 -6.96 19.87
CA LYS A 303 -3.26 -8.28 20.15
C LYS A 303 -3.91 -8.94 18.93
N MET A 304 -4.53 -8.14 18.06
CA MET A 304 -5.23 -8.65 16.86
C MET A 304 -4.35 -8.65 15.60
N ALA A 305 -3.18 -7.99 15.63
CA ALA A 305 -2.29 -7.88 14.46
C ALA A 305 -1.69 -9.24 14.07
N ILE A 306 -1.44 -10.11 15.04
CA ILE A 306 -0.89 -11.45 14.81
C ILE A 306 -1.34 -12.45 15.88
N LEU A 307 -1.70 -13.64 15.42
CA LEU A 307 -1.70 -14.86 16.20
C LEU A 307 -0.52 -15.67 15.68
N TYR A 308 0.44 -15.96 16.54
CA TYR A 308 1.65 -16.64 16.12
C TYR A 308 1.35 -18.12 15.87
N ALA A 309 1.78 -18.61 14.71
CA ALA A 309 1.68 -20.02 14.37
C ALA A 309 2.80 -20.87 15.00
N SER A 310 3.95 -20.25 15.29
CA SER A 310 5.10 -20.92 15.92
C SER A 310 6.05 -19.92 16.60
N ARG A 311 7.04 -20.44 17.34
CA ARG A 311 8.14 -19.66 17.92
C ARG A 311 8.97 -18.95 16.86
N GLU A 312 9.23 -19.60 15.73
CA GLU A 312 10.03 -19.03 14.63
C GLU A 312 9.34 -17.80 14.05
N GLU A 313 8.01 -17.82 13.94
CA GLU A 313 7.25 -16.66 13.47
C GLU A 313 7.33 -15.47 14.44
N TYR A 314 7.33 -15.75 15.75
CA TYR A 314 7.56 -14.71 16.76
C TYR A 314 8.95 -14.10 16.64
N LEU A 315 9.99 -14.93 16.48
CA LEU A 315 11.37 -14.46 16.29
C LEU A 315 11.53 -13.69 14.98
N GLU A 316 10.90 -14.14 13.89
CA GLU A 316 10.86 -13.42 12.62
C GLU A 316 10.25 -12.03 12.81
N LEU A 317 9.15 -11.90 13.54
CA LEU A 317 8.54 -10.60 13.84
C LEU A 317 9.47 -9.71 14.68
N ARG A 318 10.11 -10.25 15.71
CA ARG A 318 11.08 -9.49 16.52
C ARG A 318 12.25 -8.99 15.67
N MET A 319 12.78 -9.84 14.78
CA MET A 319 13.82 -9.44 13.84
C MET A 319 13.37 -8.28 12.95
N LEU A 320 12.14 -8.30 12.44
CA LEU A 320 11.59 -7.21 11.62
C LEU A 320 11.53 -5.87 12.38
N TYR A 321 11.19 -5.89 13.69
CA TYR A 321 11.13 -4.69 14.52
C TYR A 321 12.46 -4.30 15.18
N SER A 322 13.50 -5.12 15.09
CA SER A 322 14.78 -4.91 15.79
C SER A 322 15.47 -3.57 15.50
N ALA A 323 15.25 -3.01 14.30
CA ALA A 323 15.77 -1.71 13.90
C ALA A 323 14.97 -0.51 14.44
N THR A 324 13.89 -0.75 15.20
CA THR A 324 13.04 0.32 15.75
C THR A 324 13.75 1.01 16.92
N PRO A 325 13.93 2.34 16.89
CA PRO A 325 14.49 3.08 18.02
C PRO A 325 13.73 2.86 19.33
N ALA A 326 14.46 2.80 20.44
CA ALA A 326 13.92 2.54 21.77
C ALA A 326 12.85 3.57 22.20
N ASP A 327 13.04 4.85 21.89
CA ASP A 327 12.08 5.91 22.19
C ASP A 327 10.74 5.71 21.45
N LEU A 328 10.78 5.19 20.21
CA LEU A 328 9.58 4.83 19.46
C LEU A 328 8.91 3.57 20.00
N ILE A 329 9.68 2.59 20.46
CA ILE A 329 9.14 1.40 21.15
C ILE A 329 8.41 1.83 22.42
N VAL A 330 9.03 2.67 23.25
CA VAL A 330 8.41 3.21 24.47
C VAL A 330 7.15 4.02 24.15
N LYS A 331 7.20 4.88 23.12
CA LYS A 331 6.02 5.64 22.66
C LYS A 331 4.87 4.75 22.21
N CYS A 332 5.18 3.59 21.63
CA CYS A 332 4.20 2.61 21.14
C CYS A 332 4.04 1.41 22.10
N ALA A 333 4.42 1.53 23.37
CA ALA A 333 4.54 0.41 24.30
C ALA A 333 3.27 -0.44 24.40
N GLU A 334 2.08 0.19 24.39
CA GLU A 334 0.81 -0.53 24.45
C GLU A 334 0.60 -1.46 23.24
N PHE A 335 1.01 -1.05 22.05
CA PHE A 335 0.96 -1.90 20.86
C PHE A 335 1.90 -3.11 20.98
N PHE A 336 3.14 -2.89 21.43
CA PHE A 336 4.11 -3.96 21.65
C PHE A 336 3.67 -4.94 22.75
N LYS A 337 3.07 -4.45 23.85
CA LYS A 337 2.40 -5.32 24.84
C LYS A 337 1.28 -6.16 24.21
N GLY A 338 0.54 -5.59 23.28
CA GLY A 338 -0.48 -6.30 22.52
C GLY A 338 0.12 -7.41 21.65
N LEU A 339 1.22 -7.14 20.93
CA LEU A 339 1.93 -8.15 20.15
C LEU A 339 2.44 -9.30 21.02
N GLU A 340 2.91 -9.01 22.24
CA GLU A 340 3.35 -10.01 23.21
C GLU A 340 2.21 -10.84 23.78
N HIS A 341 1.00 -10.27 23.89
CA HIS A 341 -0.15 -11.03 24.36
C HIS A 341 -0.40 -12.27 23.48
N GLY A 342 -0.13 -12.18 22.18
CA GLY A 342 -0.24 -13.32 21.26
C GLY A 342 0.74 -14.46 21.58
N VAL A 343 1.84 -14.19 22.28
CA VAL A 343 2.86 -15.21 22.59
C VAL A 343 2.38 -16.18 23.67
N TYR A 344 1.48 -15.75 24.56
CA TYR A 344 0.91 -16.63 25.58
C TYR A 344 0.06 -17.77 25.02
N SER A 345 -0.41 -17.69 23.76
CA SER A 345 -1.08 -18.83 23.12
C SER A 345 -0.10 -19.94 22.70
N LEU A 346 1.21 -19.68 22.71
CA LEU A 346 2.26 -20.65 22.39
C LEU A 346 2.87 -21.29 23.66
N ARG A 347 2.31 -21.06 24.86
CA ARG A 347 2.90 -21.45 26.16
C ARG A 347 3.22 -22.95 26.29
N ASP A 348 2.45 -23.79 25.61
CA ASP A 348 2.60 -25.24 25.64
C ASP A 348 3.74 -25.75 24.75
N GLU A 349 4.18 -24.98 23.75
CA GLU A 349 5.24 -25.34 22.81
C GLU A 349 6.64 -24.94 23.29
N TYR A 350 6.72 -24.14 24.35
CA TYR A 350 7.97 -23.56 24.86
C TYR A 350 8.72 -24.49 25.83
N SER A 351 10.05 -24.46 25.75
CA SER A 351 10.93 -25.08 26.74
C SER A 351 10.78 -24.39 28.11
N SER A 352 11.19 -25.06 29.20
CA SER A 352 11.16 -24.45 30.54
C SER A 352 11.90 -23.11 30.61
N ARG A 353 12.98 -22.97 29.84
CA ARG A 353 13.77 -21.73 29.76
C ARG A 353 13.04 -20.62 29.00
N ASP A 354 12.31 -20.95 27.94
CA ASP A 354 11.47 -19.98 27.22
C ASP A 354 10.29 -19.51 28.10
N ARG A 355 9.75 -20.37 28.97
CA ARG A 355 8.69 -20.00 29.93
C ARG A 355 9.21 -19.02 30.99
N GLU A 356 10.36 -19.30 31.60
CA GLU A 356 11.00 -18.37 32.54
C GLU A 356 11.31 -17.01 31.87
N TRP A 357 11.76 -17.04 30.62
CA TRP A 357 12.01 -15.82 29.85
C TRP A 357 10.72 -15.00 29.58
N LEU A 358 9.61 -15.66 29.19
CA LEU A 358 8.30 -15.02 29.00
C LEU A 358 7.71 -14.42 30.28
N GLU A 359 8.11 -14.95 31.43
CA GLU A 359 7.69 -14.49 32.76
C GLU A 359 8.62 -13.40 33.33
N SER A 360 9.75 -13.11 32.68
CA SER A 360 10.70 -12.06 33.07
C SER A 360 10.43 -10.71 32.37
N GLY A 361 10.52 -9.62 33.14
CA GLY A 361 10.42 -8.24 32.66
C GLY A 361 9.01 -7.78 32.24
N SER A 362 8.86 -6.50 31.86
CA SER A 362 7.62 -6.05 31.23
C SER A 362 7.55 -6.54 29.78
N PRO A 363 6.39 -7.00 29.26
CA PRO A 363 6.32 -7.61 27.92
C PRO A 363 6.93 -6.75 26.80
N TYR A 364 6.71 -5.42 26.83
CA TYR A 364 7.26 -4.53 25.80
C TYR A 364 8.78 -4.32 25.92
N GLU A 365 9.38 -4.51 27.09
CA GLU A 365 10.83 -4.34 27.31
C GLU A 365 11.63 -5.43 26.59
N ARG A 366 11.01 -6.58 26.29
CA ARG A 366 11.61 -7.61 25.44
C ARG A 366 11.87 -7.13 24.01
N TRP A 367 11.16 -6.11 23.54
CA TRP A 367 11.42 -5.49 22.23
C TRP A 367 12.61 -4.52 22.26
N LEU A 368 13.06 -4.13 23.45
CA LEU A 368 14.26 -3.30 23.65
C LEU A 368 15.54 -4.14 23.75
N ALA A 369 15.42 -5.40 24.16
CA ALA A 369 16.55 -6.30 24.31
C ALA A 369 17.01 -6.86 22.96
N PRO A 370 18.34 -7.01 22.73
CA PRO A 370 18.85 -7.76 21.60
C PRO A 370 18.27 -9.18 21.59
N LEU A 371 18.12 -9.77 20.40
CA LEU A 371 17.86 -11.20 20.29
C LEU A 371 19.15 -11.92 20.69
N GLU A 372 19.15 -12.62 21.83
CA GLU A 372 20.23 -13.53 22.19
C GLU A 372 20.21 -14.70 21.19
N GLU A 373 21.37 -14.98 20.57
CA GLU A 373 21.57 -16.07 19.60
C GLU A 373 21.41 -17.46 20.22
#